data_AF-A0A7I4BJY3-F1
#
_entry.id   AF-A0A7I4BJY3-F1
#
_cell.length_a   1.000
_cell.length_b   1.000
_cell.length_c   1.000
_cell.angle_alpha   90.00
_cell.angle_beta   90.00
_cell.angle_gamma   90.00
#
_symmetry.space_group_name_H-M   'P 1'
#
loop_
_entity.id
_entity.type
_entity.pdbx_description
1 polymer ?
#
loop_
_entity_poly.entity_id
_entity_poly.type
_entity_poly.pdbx_seq_one_letter_code
_entity_poly.pdbx_strand_id
1 'polypeptide(L)'
;MISACYVIRNLESCAEEFVLLVVKMAAASLTFFKEMRDSDVNKGLPTFLFGESMGGGVTFLMHFQDPKGWDGFIFASPLFKMPDLMRPTRLEIIGFSLLRRFVDTWALFPDRFKGKRVVGDPIKGATIFRNPRRYTGKPRVGTMLELSRMVDDICMRMDKFNAPFLTLRGTADEITAPEGNQALFEMAATPDRTLKP
;
A
#
# COMPACT_ATOMS: atom_id res chain seq x y z
N MET A 1 -6.31 21.46 -8.11
CA MET A 1 -6.52 20.06 -7.65
C MET A 1 -6.29 19.88 -6.14
N ILE A 2 -6.63 20.87 -5.31
CA ILE A 2 -6.45 20.82 -3.83
C ILE A 2 -7.78 20.51 -3.10
N SER A 3 -8.91 20.55 -3.82
CA SER A 3 -10.24 20.62 -3.21
C SER A 3 -10.81 19.29 -2.69
N ALA A 4 -10.25 18.14 -3.07
CA ALA A 4 -10.76 16.84 -2.62
C ALA A 4 -10.19 16.40 -1.26
N CYS A 5 -8.97 16.82 -0.91
CA CYS A 5 -8.33 16.45 0.36
C CYS A 5 -8.84 17.27 1.56
N TYR A 6 -9.41 18.46 1.34
CA TYR A 6 -9.77 19.37 2.43
C TYR A 6 -11.04 18.96 3.21
N VAL A 7 -11.96 18.22 2.59
CA VAL A 7 -13.27 17.91 3.20
C VAL A 7 -13.17 16.82 4.28
N ILE A 8 -12.05 16.09 4.37
CA ILE A 8 -11.82 15.06 5.39
C ILE A 8 -11.39 15.65 6.75
N ARG A 9 -10.85 16.88 6.76
CA ARG A 9 -10.34 17.53 7.99
C ARG A 9 -11.37 17.71 9.11
N ASN A 10 -12.68 17.73 8.80
CA ASN A 10 -13.72 18.05 9.78
C ASN A 10 -14.45 16.85 10.40
N LEU A 11 -14.02 15.62 10.11
CA LEU A 11 -14.54 14.41 10.78
C LEU A 11 -13.47 13.69 11.64
N GLU A 12 -12.22 14.17 11.63
CA GLU A 12 -11.08 13.50 12.26
C GLU A 12 -10.82 13.89 13.73
N SER A 13 -11.57 14.84 14.31
CA SER A 13 -11.35 15.25 15.72
C SER A 13 -11.80 14.21 16.77
N CYS A 14 -12.26 13.03 16.35
CA CYS A 14 -12.56 11.90 17.24
C CYS A 14 -11.69 10.65 16.96
N ALA A 15 -10.64 10.75 16.14
CA ALA A 15 -9.93 9.59 15.61
C ALA A 15 -8.53 9.33 16.22
N GLU A 16 -8.16 9.95 17.35
CA GLU A 16 -6.86 9.69 17.98
C GLU A 16 -6.73 8.27 18.59
N GLU A 17 -7.79 7.47 18.63
CA GLU A 17 -7.74 6.11 19.17
C GLU A 17 -7.67 4.99 18.11
N PHE A 18 -7.71 5.33 16.82
CA PHE A 18 -7.68 4.36 15.72
C PHE A 18 -6.33 4.36 14.99
N VAL A 19 -5.30 3.79 15.62
CA VAL A 19 -4.11 3.37 14.86
C VAL A 19 -4.55 2.42 13.75
N LEU A 20 -4.37 2.84 12.49
CA LEU A 20 -4.72 2.09 11.28
C LEU A 20 -4.20 0.65 11.39
N LEU A 21 -5.00 -0.35 11.03
CA LEU A 21 -4.57 -1.76 11.09
C LEU A 21 -3.33 -1.96 10.23
N VAL A 22 -3.25 -1.25 9.10
CA VAL A 22 -2.09 -1.25 8.21
C VAL A 22 -0.84 -0.66 8.87
N VAL A 23 -0.97 0.37 9.72
CA VAL A 23 0.18 0.91 10.48
C VAL A 23 0.70 -0.13 11.48
N LYS A 24 -0.20 -0.86 12.14
CA LYS A 24 0.18 -2.00 13.01
C LYS A 24 0.83 -3.12 12.21
N MET A 25 0.33 -3.41 11.01
CA MET A 25 0.93 -4.39 10.10
C MET A 25 2.34 -3.96 9.68
N ALA A 26 2.54 -2.69 9.32
CA ALA A 26 3.86 -2.14 9.02
C ALA A 26 4.80 -2.26 10.22
N ALA A 27 4.32 -1.99 11.44
CA ALA A 27 5.11 -2.15 12.66
C ALA A 27 5.52 -3.61 12.90
N ALA A 28 4.57 -4.54 12.78
CA ALA A 28 4.85 -5.97 12.94
C ALA A 28 5.84 -6.48 11.89
N SER A 29 5.67 -6.09 10.62
CA SER A 29 6.61 -6.42 9.55
C SER A 29 7.99 -5.83 9.82
N LEU A 30 8.06 -4.58 10.28
CA LEU A 30 9.32 -3.91 10.59
C LEU A 30 10.09 -4.58 11.73
N THR A 31 9.42 -5.11 12.75
CA THR A 31 10.10 -5.89 13.81
C THR A 31 10.86 -7.06 13.21
N PHE A 32 10.21 -7.88 12.38
CA PHE A 32 10.85 -9.01 11.71
C PHE A 32 12.04 -8.58 10.84
N PHE A 33 11.86 -7.53 10.03
CA PHE A 33 12.93 -7.07 9.14
C PHE A 33 14.10 -6.45 9.90
N LYS A 34 13.87 -5.78 11.04
CA LYS A 34 14.92 -5.28 11.92
C LYS A 34 15.72 -6.42 12.54
N GLU A 35 15.05 -7.47 13.03
CA GLU A 35 15.73 -8.66 13.55
C GLU A 35 16.64 -9.30 12.50
N MET A 36 16.17 -9.40 11.26
CA MET A 36 16.98 -9.92 10.15
C MET A 36 18.16 -9.02 9.82
N ARG A 37 17.95 -7.70 9.72
CA ARG A 37 19.00 -6.69 9.47
C ARG A 37 20.09 -6.72 10.55
N ASP A 38 19.67 -6.78 11.81
CA ASP A 38 20.55 -6.61 12.98
C ASP A 38 21.20 -7.92 13.43
N SER A 39 20.84 -9.06 12.81
CA SER A 39 21.47 -10.35 13.05
C SER A 39 22.98 -10.36 12.73
N ASP A 40 23.75 -11.19 13.43
CA ASP A 40 25.21 -11.29 13.24
C ASP A 40 25.62 -11.63 11.81
N VAL A 41 24.74 -12.31 11.06
CA VAL A 41 24.99 -12.69 9.66
C VAL A 41 24.87 -11.49 8.71
N ASN A 42 23.96 -10.56 8.98
CA ASN A 42 23.63 -9.45 8.07
C ASN A 42 24.16 -8.10 8.54
N LYS A 43 24.60 -7.99 9.80
CA LYS A 43 25.08 -6.74 10.38
C LYS A 43 26.23 -6.16 9.57
N GLY A 44 26.07 -4.92 9.13
CA GLY A 44 27.06 -4.19 8.34
C GLY A 44 26.91 -4.34 6.82
N LEU A 45 25.96 -5.15 6.34
CA LEU A 45 25.60 -5.20 4.92
C LEU A 45 24.61 -4.08 4.56
N PRO A 46 24.63 -3.58 3.31
CA PRO A 46 23.57 -2.71 2.81
C PRO A 46 22.21 -3.39 2.87
N THR A 47 21.20 -2.66 3.33
CA THR A 47 19.87 -3.19 3.65
C THR A 47 18.77 -2.40 2.96
N PHE A 48 17.92 -3.12 2.25
CA PHE A 48 16.86 -2.55 1.43
C PHE A 48 15.51 -3.18 1.80
N LEU A 49 14.46 -2.38 1.79
CA LEU A 49 13.09 -2.89 1.89
C LEU A 49 12.45 -2.99 0.52
N PHE A 50 11.95 -4.18 0.21
CA PHE A 50 11.20 -4.45 -1.01
C PHE A 50 9.71 -4.59 -0.70
N GLY A 51 8.86 -3.94 -1.49
CA GLY A 51 7.41 -4.03 -1.35
C GLY A 51 6.69 -4.05 -2.70
N GLU A 52 5.79 -5.03 -2.88
CA GLU A 52 4.98 -5.19 -4.08
C GLU A 52 3.50 -4.88 -3.79
N SER A 53 2.80 -4.18 -4.69
CA SER A 53 1.34 -3.94 -4.58
C SER A 53 0.97 -3.32 -3.23
N MET A 54 0.00 -3.90 -2.50
CA MET A 54 -0.32 -3.50 -1.11
C MET A 54 0.92 -3.51 -0.21
N GLY A 55 1.80 -4.49 -0.37
CA GLY A 55 3.06 -4.58 0.37
C GLY A 55 3.96 -3.36 0.14
N GLY A 56 3.94 -2.76 -1.06
CA GLY A 56 4.63 -1.49 -1.33
C GLY A 56 4.13 -0.34 -0.44
N GLY A 57 2.81 -0.27 -0.20
CA GLY A 57 2.22 0.69 0.72
C GLY A 57 2.59 0.43 2.18
N VAL A 58 2.59 -0.83 2.60
CA VAL A 58 3.06 -1.24 3.95
C VAL A 58 4.54 -0.87 4.13
N THR A 59 5.39 -1.20 3.16
CA THR A 59 6.81 -0.86 3.14
C THR A 59 7.05 0.65 3.18
N PHE A 60 6.25 1.44 2.48
CA PHE A 60 6.30 2.90 2.56
C PHE A 60 5.98 3.40 3.99
N LEU A 61 4.98 2.82 4.66
CA LEU A 61 4.65 3.21 6.04
C LEU A 61 5.74 2.80 7.05
N MET A 62 6.49 1.73 6.79
CA MET A 62 7.62 1.31 7.63
C MET A 62 8.72 2.37 7.69
N HIS A 63 8.92 3.14 6.61
CA HIS A 63 9.89 4.24 6.60
C HIS A 63 9.66 5.23 7.75
N PHE A 64 8.42 5.61 8.03
CA PHE A 64 8.13 6.57 9.10
C PHE A 64 8.35 6.02 10.51
N GLN A 65 8.48 4.70 10.66
CA GLN A 65 8.74 4.04 11.94
C GLN A 65 10.23 3.74 12.15
N ASP A 66 11.03 3.77 11.07
CA ASP A 66 12.49 3.69 11.11
C ASP A 66 13.15 4.50 9.98
N PRO A 67 13.10 5.84 10.04
CA PRO A 67 13.44 6.69 8.89
C PRO A 67 14.90 6.61 8.43
N LYS A 68 15.79 6.16 9.31
CA LYS A 68 17.25 6.10 9.07
C LYS A 68 17.80 4.68 9.11
N GLY A 69 16.94 3.67 9.21
CA GLY A 69 17.37 2.29 9.42
C GLY A 69 17.57 1.47 8.15
N TRP A 70 17.38 2.07 6.97
CA TRP A 70 17.41 1.38 5.69
C TRP A 70 18.17 2.21 4.66
N ASP A 71 19.01 1.54 3.87
CA ASP A 71 19.84 2.17 2.84
C ASP A 71 19.03 2.52 1.58
N GLY A 72 17.88 1.88 1.38
CA GLY A 72 16.94 2.26 0.34
C GLY A 72 15.69 1.39 0.26
N PHE A 73 14.80 1.78 -0.65
CA PHE A 73 13.49 1.16 -0.84
C PHE A 73 13.28 0.75 -2.30
N ILE A 74 12.70 -0.41 -2.52
CA ILE A 74 12.35 -0.92 -3.85
C ILE A 74 10.86 -1.21 -3.87
N PHE A 75 10.14 -0.51 -4.75
CA PHE A 75 8.70 -0.66 -4.90
C PHE A 75 8.37 -1.29 -6.26
N ALA A 76 7.61 -2.38 -6.26
CA ALA A 76 7.17 -3.07 -7.49
C ALA A 76 5.64 -2.99 -7.62
N SER A 77 5.16 -2.26 -8.63
CA SER A 77 3.75 -1.91 -8.81
C SER A 77 3.08 -1.54 -7.48
N PRO A 78 3.61 -0.58 -6.70
CA PRO A 78 3.09 -0.29 -5.37
C PRO A 78 1.69 0.32 -5.42
N LEU A 79 0.83 -0.05 -4.46
CA LEU A 79 -0.49 0.53 -4.29
C LEU A 79 -0.39 1.87 -3.53
N PHE A 80 0.20 2.88 -4.16
CA PHE A 80 0.23 4.26 -3.66
C PHE A 80 -1.03 5.04 -4.01
N LYS A 81 -1.69 4.63 -5.09
CA LYS A 81 -2.98 5.17 -5.51
C LYS A 81 -3.83 4.05 -6.11
N MET A 82 -5.08 3.99 -5.69
CA MET A 82 -6.07 3.07 -6.25
C MET A 82 -6.73 3.71 -7.49
N PRO A 83 -6.89 2.97 -8.61
CA PRO A 83 -7.64 3.44 -9.75
C PRO A 83 -9.08 3.81 -9.36
N ASP A 84 -9.65 4.85 -9.98
CA ASP A 84 -11.00 5.34 -9.63
C ASP A 84 -12.09 4.26 -9.76
N LEU A 85 -11.95 3.38 -10.76
CA LEU A 85 -12.84 2.23 -10.97
C LEU A 85 -12.81 1.22 -9.82
N MET A 86 -11.67 1.10 -9.14
CA MET A 86 -11.47 0.18 -8.00
C MET A 86 -11.76 0.85 -6.65
N ARG A 87 -11.80 2.19 -6.61
CA ARG A 87 -12.02 2.94 -5.37
C ARG A 87 -13.42 2.66 -4.82
N PRO A 88 -13.51 2.34 -3.51
CA PRO A 88 -14.78 2.39 -2.77
C PRO A 88 -15.51 3.71 -2.97
N THR A 89 -16.80 3.64 -3.27
CA THR A 89 -17.69 4.81 -3.25
C THR A 89 -17.83 5.34 -1.83
N ARG A 90 -18.17 6.63 -1.68
CA ARG A 90 -18.37 7.23 -0.35
C ARG A 90 -19.47 6.50 0.44
N LEU A 91 -20.53 6.05 -0.24
CA LEU A 91 -21.62 5.31 0.40
C LEU A 91 -21.16 3.94 0.90
N GLU A 92 -20.35 3.20 0.12
CA GLU A 92 -19.74 1.94 0.57
C GLU A 92 -18.85 2.19 1.80
N ILE A 93 -17.98 3.21 1.77
CA ILE A 93 -17.12 3.55 2.91
C ILE A 93 -17.95 3.86 4.16
N ILE A 94 -18.95 4.74 4.05
CA ILE A 94 -19.80 5.14 5.18
C ILE A 94 -20.58 3.93 5.71
N GLY A 95 -21.29 3.22 4.83
CA GLY A 95 -22.13 2.08 5.21
C GLY A 95 -21.34 0.97 5.91
N PHE A 96 -20.18 0.58 5.35
CA PHE A 96 -19.34 -0.45 5.96
C PHE A 96 -18.59 0.05 7.20
N SER A 97 -18.25 1.34 7.28
CA SER A 97 -17.63 1.91 8.48
C SER A 97 -18.58 1.91 9.68
N LEU A 98 -19.88 2.09 9.46
CA LEU A 98 -20.91 1.98 10.52
C LEU A 98 -21.03 0.54 11.06
N LEU A 99 -20.71 -0.46 10.23
CA LEU A 99 -20.78 -1.89 10.58
C LEU A 99 -19.41 -2.49 10.94
N ARG A 100 -18.39 -1.65 11.11
CA ARG A 100 -17.03 -2.08 11.46
C ARG A 100 -17.03 -2.97 12.71
N ARG A 101 -16.08 -3.89 12.81
CA ARG A 101 -15.98 -4.99 13.80
C ARG A 101 -16.93 -6.16 13.54
N PHE A 102 -18.10 -5.94 12.96
CA PHE A 102 -19.04 -7.02 12.65
C PHE A 102 -18.80 -7.62 11.26
N VAL A 103 -18.60 -6.77 10.26
CA VAL A 103 -18.50 -7.20 8.85
C VAL A 103 -17.08 -7.17 8.29
N ASP A 104 -16.07 -6.81 9.09
CA ASP A 104 -14.70 -6.59 8.60
C ASP A 104 -14.11 -7.82 7.91
N THR A 105 -14.45 -9.01 8.41
CA THR A 105 -13.99 -10.27 7.83
C THR A 105 -14.88 -10.76 6.68
N TRP A 106 -16.02 -10.13 6.41
CA TRP A 106 -16.98 -10.61 5.43
C TRP A 106 -16.54 -10.30 4.00
N ALA A 107 -16.68 -11.27 3.10
CA ALA A 107 -16.33 -11.18 1.69
C ALA A 107 -17.48 -10.55 0.87
N LEU A 108 -17.85 -9.31 1.20
CA LEU A 108 -19.00 -8.62 0.60
C LEU A 108 -18.64 -7.53 -0.41
N PHE A 109 -17.40 -7.05 -0.41
CA PHE A 109 -17.04 -5.93 -1.26
C PHE A 109 -17.15 -6.33 -2.73
N PRO A 110 -17.65 -5.43 -3.63
CA PRO A 110 -17.68 -5.73 -5.06
C PRO A 110 -16.30 -6.09 -5.58
N ASP A 111 -16.23 -7.20 -6.33
CA ASP A 111 -14.99 -7.68 -6.92
C ASP A 111 -14.67 -6.91 -8.21
N ARG A 112 -14.15 -5.69 -8.00
CA ARG A 112 -13.74 -4.77 -9.07
C ARG A 112 -12.39 -5.16 -9.71
N PHE A 113 -11.72 -6.18 -9.17
CA PHE A 113 -10.47 -6.73 -9.69
C PHE A 113 -10.68 -7.88 -10.69
N LYS A 114 -11.89 -8.45 -10.72
CA LYS A 114 -12.22 -9.59 -11.57
C LYS A 114 -11.98 -9.27 -13.05
N GLY A 115 -11.25 -10.16 -13.73
CA GLY A 115 -10.96 -10.06 -15.16
C GLY A 115 -9.82 -9.11 -15.52
N LYS A 116 -9.24 -8.40 -14.55
CA LYS A 116 -8.05 -7.55 -14.76
C LYS A 116 -6.79 -8.40 -14.90
N ARG A 117 -5.90 -7.99 -15.79
CA ARG A 117 -4.66 -8.73 -16.06
C ARG A 117 -3.62 -8.43 -14.97
N VAL A 118 -3.42 -9.39 -14.07
CA VAL A 118 -2.39 -9.31 -13.00
C VAL A 118 -1.00 -9.62 -13.56
N VAL A 119 -0.91 -10.58 -14.48
CA VAL A 119 0.36 -11.07 -15.05
C VAL A 119 0.25 -11.17 -16.56
N GLY A 120 1.25 -10.64 -17.26
CA GLY A 120 1.33 -10.67 -18.73
C GLY A 120 1.55 -12.07 -19.30
N ASP A 121 2.35 -12.87 -18.60
CA ASP A 121 2.67 -14.26 -18.94
C ASP A 121 1.53 -15.21 -18.52
N PRO A 122 0.88 -15.91 -19.47
CA PRO A 122 -0.25 -16.79 -19.17
C PRO A 122 0.14 -18.01 -18.32
N ILE A 123 1.37 -18.51 -18.44
CA ILE A 123 1.87 -19.66 -17.67
C ILE A 123 2.04 -19.24 -16.21
N LYS A 124 2.71 -18.11 -15.98
CA LYS A 124 2.86 -17.55 -14.62
C LYS A 124 1.51 -17.19 -14.01
N GLY A 125 0.62 -16.61 -14.80
CA GLY A 125 -0.77 -16.35 -14.41
C GLY A 125 -1.46 -17.63 -13.93
N ALA A 126 -1.43 -18.69 -14.74
CA ALA A 126 -2.03 -19.98 -14.38
C ALA A 126 -1.45 -20.56 -13.08
N THR A 127 -0.14 -20.46 -12.87
CA THR A 127 0.51 -20.88 -11.62
C THR A 127 -0.01 -20.11 -10.41
N ILE A 128 -0.14 -18.79 -10.51
CA ILE A 128 -0.68 -17.94 -9.44
C ILE A 128 -2.14 -18.32 -9.15
N PHE A 129 -2.97 -18.45 -10.19
CA PHE A 129 -4.39 -18.77 -10.02
C PHE A 129 -4.64 -20.17 -9.47
N ARG A 130 -3.72 -21.12 -9.69
CA ARG A 130 -3.78 -22.49 -9.16
C ARG A 130 -3.20 -22.64 -7.75
N ASN A 131 -2.56 -21.61 -7.19
CA ASN A 131 -1.96 -21.70 -5.87
C ASN A 131 -3.05 -21.92 -4.78
N PRO A 132 -3.05 -23.05 -4.06
CA PRO A 132 -4.06 -23.35 -3.05
C PRO A 132 -4.00 -22.42 -1.82
N ARG A 133 -2.89 -21.70 -1.64
CA ARG A 133 -2.74 -20.69 -0.57
C ARG A 133 -3.26 -19.31 -0.98
N ARG A 134 -3.66 -19.11 -2.24
CA ARG A 134 -4.20 -17.84 -2.71
C ARG A 134 -5.65 -17.68 -2.25
N TYR A 135 -5.98 -16.52 -1.70
CA TYR A 135 -7.36 -16.17 -1.41
C TYR A 135 -8.16 -16.02 -2.72
N THR A 136 -9.33 -16.67 -2.80
CA THR A 136 -10.19 -16.72 -3.99
C THR A 136 -11.57 -16.08 -3.78
N GLY A 137 -11.89 -15.64 -2.57
CA GLY A 137 -13.14 -14.95 -2.26
C GLY A 137 -13.15 -13.51 -2.76
N LYS A 138 -14.32 -12.87 -2.68
CA LYS A 138 -14.45 -11.42 -2.92
C LYS A 138 -13.59 -10.63 -1.92
N PRO A 139 -13.15 -9.41 -2.25
CA PRO A 139 -12.42 -8.58 -1.29
C PRO A 139 -13.20 -8.43 0.03
N ARG A 140 -12.50 -8.58 1.15
CA ARG A 140 -13.10 -8.44 2.48
C ARG A 140 -13.32 -6.97 2.79
N VAL A 141 -14.40 -6.67 3.49
CA VAL A 141 -14.78 -5.28 3.81
C VAL A 141 -13.66 -4.56 4.56
N GLY A 142 -13.13 -5.18 5.62
CA GLY A 142 -12.04 -4.60 6.41
C GLY A 142 -10.82 -4.31 5.56
N THR A 143 -10.43 -5.24 4.68
CA THR A 143 -9.30 -5.04 3.76
C THR A 143 -9.51 -3.82 2.87
N MET A 144 -10.67 -3.67 2.24
CA MET A 144 -10.92 -2.54 1.33
C MET A 144 -10.97 -1.20 2.05
N LEU A 145 -11.54 -1.14 3.25
CA LEU A 145 -11.55 0.08 4.08
C LEU A 145 -10.13 0.48 4.49
N GLU A 146 -9.33 -0.48 4.95
CA GLU A 146 -7.96 -0.25 5.39
C GLU A 146 -7.03 0.10 4.21
N LEU A 147 -7.22 -0.50 3.04
CA LEU A 147 -6.52 -0.12 1.80
C LEU A 147 -6.84 1.32 1.38
N SER A 148 -8.11 1.73 1.44
CA SER A 148 -8.50 3.11 1.11
C SER A 148 -7.81 4.11 2.04
N ARG A 149 -7.81 3.84 3.35
CA ARG A 149 -7.15 4.69 4.34
C ARG A 149 -5.63 4.72 4.17
N MET A 150 -5.02 3.57 3.88
CA MET A 150 -3.58 3.48 3.60
C MET A 150 -3.21 4.37 2.42
N VAL A 151 -3.93 4.27 1.31
CA VAL A 151 -3.68 5.09 0.12
C VAL A 151 -3.83 6.58 0.43
N ASP A 152 -4.86 6.96 1.18
CA ASP A 152 -5.06 8.36 1.57
C ASP A 152 -3.91 8.85 2.49
N ASP A 153 -3.45 8.04 3.46
CA ASP A 153 -2.32 8.36 4.34
C ASP A 153 -0.99 8.46 3.58
N ILE A 154 -0.74 7.55 2.63
CA ILE A 154 0.43 7.60 1.75
C ILE A 154 0.44 8.91 0.96
N CYS A 155 -0.67 9.25 0.31
CA CYS A 155 -0.79 10.50 -0.46
C CYS A 155 -0.47 11.74 0.38
N MET A 156 -0.83 11.76 1.67
CA MET A 156 -0.58 12.87 2.59
C MET A 156 0.85 12.96 3.12
N ARG A 157 1.68 11.93 2.90
CA ARG A 157 3.04 11.83 3.47
C ARG A 157 4.14 11.65 2.44
N MET A 158 3.83 11.60 1.14
CA MET A 158 4.84 11.42 0.09
C MET A 158 5.93 12.48 0.15
N ASP A 159 5.57 13.73 0.46
CA ASP A 159 6.48 14.88 0.63
C ASP A 159 7.45 14.72 1.81
N LYS A 160 7.16 13.81 2.74
CA LYS A 160 7.98 13.54 3.93
C LYS A 160 8.85 12.29 3.76
N PHE A 161 8.67 11.52 2.70
CA PHE A 161 9.47 10.33 2.44
C PHE A 161 10.88 10.75 1.99
N ASN A 162 11.90 10.44 2.78
CA ASN A 162 13.25 11.00 2.60
C ASN A 162 14.37 9.94 2.44
N ALA A 163 14.01 8.68 2.16
CA ALA A 163 14.97 7.61 1.89
C ALA A 163 15.19 7.40 0.38
N PRO A 164 16.37 6.94 -0.07
CA PRO A 164 16.60 6.53 -1.45
C PRO A 164 15.59 5.49 -1.93
N PHE A 165 15.09 5.60 -3.17
CA PHE A 165 14.16 4.61 -3.69
C PHE A 165 14.18 4.38 -5.21
N LEU A 166 13.80 3.17 -5.58
CA LEU A 166 13.46 2.74 -6.93
C LEU A 166 11.99 2.31 -6.94
N THR A 167 11.18 2.90 -7.82
CA THR A 167 9.80 2.46 -8.05
C THR A 167 9.63 1.97 -9.49
N LEU A 168 9.11 0.75 -9.62
CA LEU A 168 8.93 0.01 -10.87
C LEU A 168 7.44 -0.20 -11.08
N ARG A 169 6.93 0.06 -12.29
CA ARG A 169 5.51 -0.18 -12.57
C ARG A 169 5.27 -0.41 -14.06
N GLY A 170 4.77 -1.60 -14.39
CA GLY A 170 4.44 -1.95 -15.77
C GLY A 170 3.41 -1.01 -16.41
N THR A 171 3.66 -0.63 -17.66
CA THR A 171 2.78 0.24 -18.46
C THR A 171 1.37 -0.32 -18.70
N ALA A 172 1.22 -1.65 -18.65
CA ALA A 172 -0.06 -2.34 -18.81
C ALA A 172 -0.74 -2.73 -17.48
N ASP A 173 -0.25 -2.24 -16.34
CA ASP A 173 -0.86 -2.49 -15.03
C ASP A 173 -2.18 -1.72 -14.88
N GLU A 174 -3.28 -2.48 -14.73
CA GLU A 174 -4.65 -1.95 -14.57
C GLU A 174 -5.12 -1.88 -13.10
N ILE A 175 -4.28 -2.32 -12.15
CA ILE A 175 -4.65 -2.56 -10.75
C ILE A 175 -4.14 -1.45 -9.84
N THR A 176 -2.90 -1.03 -10.03
CA THR A 176 -2.36 0.15 -9.34
C THR A 176 -2.52 1.36 -10.26
N ALA A 177 -2.54 2.62 -9.79
CA ALA A 177 -2.65 3.78 -10.68
C ALA A 177 -1.28 4.46 -10.92
N PRO A 178 -0.90 4.81 -12.17
CA PRO A 178 0.44 5.30 -12.48
C PRO A 178 0.75 6.61 -11.77
N GLU A 179 -0.28 7.43 -11.51
CA GLU A 179 -0.12 8.72 -10.84
C GLU A 179 0.40 8.57 -9.41
N GLY A 180 0.18 7.44 -8.74
CA GLY A 180 0.74 7.21 -7.40
C GLY A 180 2.26 7.09 -7.40
N ASN A 181 2.83 6.49 -8.44
CA ASN A 181 4.29 6.34 -8.60
C ASN A 181 4.92 7.68 -9.02
N GLN A 182 4.26 8.38 -9.95
CA GLN A 182 4.67 9.71 -10.40
C GLN A 182 4.65 10.71 -9.24
N ALA A 183 3.58 10.72 -8.43
CA ALA A 183 3.44 11.60 -7.29
C ALA A 183 4.54 11.38 -6.25
N LEU A 184 4.90 10.12 -5.94
CA LEU A 184 6.02 9.84 -5.05
C LEU A 184 7.34 10.36 -5.63
N PHE A 185 7.60 10.10 -6.93
CA PHE A 185 8.80 10.57 -7.61
C PHE A 185 8.93 12.10 -7.60
N GLU A 186 7.83 12.83 -7.70
CA GLU A 186 7.86 14.30 -7.70
C GLU A 186 8.02 14.86 -6.29
N MET A 187 7.28 14.33 -5.32
CA MET A 187 7.13 14.93 -3.99
C MET A 187 8.18 14.46 -2.98
N ALA A 188 8.75 13.26 -3.11
CA ALA A 188 9.65 12.71 -2.10
C ALA A 188 10.83 13.64 -1.78
N ALA A 189 11.11 13.79 -0.48
CA ALA A 189 12.19 14.60 0.08
C ALA A 189 13.56 13.91 0.03
N THR A 190 13.86 13.22 -1.07
CA THR A 190 15.16 12.62 -1.36
C THR A 190 15.62 13.02 -2.77
N PRO A 191 16.90 13.33 -2.96
CA PRO A 191 17.45 13.51 -4.31
C PRO A 191 17.68 12.17 -5.04
N ASP A 192 17.85 11.06 -4.30
CA ASP A 192 18.07 9.73 -4.86
C ASP A 192 16.73 9.02 -5.06
N ARG A 193 16.13 9.25 -6.22
CA ARG A 193 14.82 8.72 -6.60
C ARG A 193 14.82 8.30 -8.05
N THR A 194 14.33 7.10 -8.31
CA THR A 194 14.23 6.56 -9.67
C THR A 194 12.83 6.00 -9.92
N LEU A 195 12.21 6.40 -11.03
CA LEU A 195 10.97 5.83 -11.56
C LEU A 195 11.27 5.06 -12.86
N LYS A 196 10.83 3.79 -12.93
CA LYS A 196 10.90 2.98 -14.15
C LYS A 196 9.52 2.44 -14.55
N PRO A 197 9.15 2.57 -15.83
CA PRO A 197 7.94 1.95 -16.39
C PRO A 197 8.11 0.44 -16.64
#